data_AF-A0A809R445-F1
#
_entry.id   AF-A0A809R445-F1
#
_cell.length_a   1.000
_cell.length_b   1.000
_cell.length_c   1.000
_cell.angle_alpha   90.00
_cell.angle_beta   90.00
_cell.angle_gamma   90.00
#
_symmetry.space_group_name_H-M   'P 1'
#
loop_
_entity.id
_entity.type
_entity.pdbx_description
1 polymer ?
#
loop_
_entity_poly.entity_id
_entity_poly.type
_entity_poly.pdbx_seq_one_letter_code
_entity_poly.pdbx_strand_id
1 'polypeptide(L)'
;MLRLRGINSGIHLLNHGSFGAVPQRLTFVDNATVGANAVLRWRAGERIVIADHAYPGVKNAARFVAERFGLTLVEARVFGQAYPIWP
;
A
#
# COMPACT_ATOMS: atom_id res chain seq x y z
N MET A 1 19.97 -7.43 4.92
CA MET A 1 19.68 -7.30 6.37
C MET A 1 20.09 -5.90 6.79
N LEU A 2 19.14 -4.96 6.89
CA LEU A 2 19.41 -3.59 7.31
C LEU A 2 18.92 -3.46 8.76
N ARG A 3 19.85 -3.28 9.72
CA ARG A 3 19.54 -3.08 11.13
C ARG A 3 19.84 -1.62 11.44
N LEU A 4 18.80 -0.79 11.55
CA LEU A 4 18.96 0.62 11.90
C LEU A 4 19.05 0.75 13.44
N ARG A 5 20.13 1.36 13.91
CA ARG A 5 20.34 1.73 15.32
C ARG A 5 19.37 2.84 15.71
N GLY A 6 18.76 2.74 16.88
CA GLY A 6 18.01 3.84 17.51
C GLY A 6 16.54 3.57 17.86
N ILE A 7 16.01 2.38 17.59
CA ILE A 7 14.61 2.04 17.94
C ILE A 7 14.59 0.92 19.00
N ASN A 8 13.80 1.14 20.06
CA ASN A 8 13.53 0.13 21.09
C ASN A 8 12.87 -1.10 20.44
N SER A 9 13.40 -2.29 20.71
CA SER A 9 12.90 -3.57 20.24
C SER A 9 11.41 -3.80 20.50
N GLY A 10 10.81 -3.10 21.49
CA GLY A 10 9.38 -3.17 21.79
C GLY A 10 8.45 -2.69 20.65
N ILE A 11 8.89 -1.76 19.79
CA ILE A 11 8.04 -1.24 18.70
C ILE A 11 7.86 -2.29 17.58
N HIS A 12 8.86 -3.14 17.35
CA HIS A 12 8.74 -4.26 16.39
C HIS A 12 7.73 -5.32 16.85
N LEU A 13 7.61 -5.53 18.17
CA LEU A 13 6.67 -6.50 18.74
C LEU A 13 5.23 -5.97 18.72
N LEU A 14 5.02 -4.69 19.00
CA LEU A 14 3.70 -4.04 18.92
C LEU A 14 3.11 -4.11 17.50
N ASN A 15 3.91 -3.84 16.47
CA ASN A 15 3.39 -3.86 15.10
C ASN A 15 3.06 -5.28 14.58
N HIS A 16 3.73 -6.33 15.09
CA HIS A 16 3.36 -7.71 14.79
C HIS A 16 1.95 -8.04 15.33
N GLY A 17 1.64 -7.61 16.56
CA GLY A 17 0.31 -7.79 17.15
C GLY A 17 -0.77 -6.91 16.50
N SER A 18 -0.44 -5.68 16.11
CA SER A 18 -1.43 -4.72 15.58
C SER A 18 -1.79 -4.96 14.10
N PHE A 19 -0.88 -5.48 13.28
CA PHE A 19 -1.08 -5.62 11.83
C PHE A 19 -0.96 -7.06 11.33
N GLY A 20 -0.67 -8.03 12.20
CA GLY A 20 -0.44 -9.42 11.81
C GLY A 20 0.79 -9.63 10.92
N ALA A 21 1.69 -8.65 10.86
CA ALA A 21 2.84 -8.65 9.97
C ALA A 21 4.09 -9.16 10.68
N VAL A 22 4.81 -10.09 10.05
CA VAL A 22 6.11 -10.60 10.54
C VAL A 22 7.08 -9.42 10.73
N PRO A 23 7.77 -9.28 11.89
CA PRO A 23 8.56 -8.08 12.20
C PRO A 23 9.63 -7.75 11.14
N GLN A 24 10.20 -8.76 10.51
CA GLN A 24 11.22 -8.64 9.46
C GLN A 24 10.66 -8.10 8.13
N ARG A 25 9.33 -8.03 7.98
CA ARG A 25 8.63 -7.47 6.81
C ARG A 25 8.11 -6.04 7.03
N LEU A 26 8.47 -5.43 8.16
CA LEU A 26 8.13 -4.05 8.48
C LEU A 26 9.36 -3.16 8.32
N THR A 27 9.15 -1.97 7.76
CA THR A 27 10.16 -0.91 7.70
C THR A 27 9.52 0.42 8.07
N PHE A 28 10.30 1.29 8.69
CA PHE A 28 9.90 2.67 8.90
C PHE A 28 10.18 3.50 7.65
N VAL A 29 9.32 4.49 7.43
CA VAL A 29 9.40 5.49 6.37
C VAL A 29 8.98 6.84 6.96
N ASP A 30 9.48 7.93 6.41
CA ASP A 30 9.28 9.26 6.99
C ASP A 30 7.82 9.73 6.97
N ASN A 31 7.02 9.24 6.02
CA ASN A 31 5.59 9.50 5.93
C ASN A 31 4.88 8.49 5.01
N ALA A 32 3.55 8.54 4.99
CA ALA A 32 2.72 7.67 4.16
C ALA A 32 3.02 7.79 2.65
N THR A 33 3.41 8.97 2.17
CA THR A 33 3.80 9.18 0.76
C THR A 33 5.09 8.44 0.42
N VAL A 34 6.10 8.46 1.30
CA VAL A 34 7.33 7.68 1.12
C VAL A 34 7.03 6.18 1.15
N GLY A 35 6.20 5.72 2.09
CA GLY A 35 5.76 4.33 2.17
C GLY A 35 5.01 3.85 0.94
N ALA A 36 4.08 4.67 0.44
CA ALA A 36 3.37 4.41 -0.79
C ALA A 36 4.35 4.25 -1.94
N ASN A 37 5.30 5.18 -2.16
CA ASN A 37 6.28 5.09 -3.24
C ASN A 37 7.25 3.90 -3.10
N ALA A 38 7.60 3.48 -1.89
CA ALA A 38 8.59 2.43 -1.63
C ALA A 38 8.15 1.03 -2.08
N VAL A 39 6.84 0.74 -2.11
CA VAL A 39 6.30 -0.56 -2.54
C VAL A 39 6.11 -0.67 -4.05
N LEU A 40 6.43 0.39 -4.80
CA LEU A 40 6.05 0.52 -6.20
C LEU A 40 7.21 0.15 -7.12
N ARG A 41 7.21 -1.11 -7.55
CA ARG A 41 7.98 -1.57 -8.71
C ARG A 41 6.98 -1.88 -9.82
N TRP A 42 7.04 -1.16 -10.92
CA TRP A 42 6.16 -1.40 -12.07
C TRP A 42 6.93 -1.56 -13.36
N ARG A 43 6.30 -2.28 -14.27
CA ARG A 43 6.66 -2.36 -15.68
C ARG A 43 5.62 -1.59 -16.50
N ALA A 44 6.07 -0.95 -17.57
CA ALA A 44 5.15 -0.30 -18.51
C ALA A 44 4.07 -1.29 -18.97
N GLY A 45 2.82 -0.82 -19.04
CA GLY A 45 1.66 -1.66 -19.39
C GLY A 45 1.03 -2.43 -18.24
N GLU A 46 1.56 -2.34 -17.01
CA GLU A 46 0.90 -2.91 -15.83
C GLU A 46 -0.24 -2.00 -15.33
N ARG A 47 -1.07 -2.57 -14.45
CA ARG A 47 -2.26 -1.92 -13.91
C ARG A 47 -2.12 -1.68 -12.41
N ILE A 48 -2.55 -0.51 -11.98
CA ILE A 48 -2.76 -0.19 -10.58
C ILE A 48 -4.26 -0.26 -10.33
N VAL A 49 -4.68 -1.09 -9.38
CA VAL A 49 -6.09 -1.21 -9.00
C VAL A 49 -6.26 -0.63 -7.60
N ILE A 50 -7.16 0.34 -7.46
CA ILE A 50 -7.54 0.94 -6.17
C ILE A 50 -9.04 0.84 -5.98
N ALA A 51 -9.50 0.91 -4.73
CA ALA A 51 -10.93 1.03 -4.46
C ALA A 51 -11.50 2.38 -4.93
N ASP A 52 -12.74 2.38 -5.40
CA ASP A 52 -13.50 3.57 -5.80
C ASP A 52 -13.75 4.55 -4.64
N HIS A 53 -13.78 4.04 -3.40
CA HIS A 53 -13.87 4.83 -2.17
C HIS A 53 -12.51 5.06 -1.50
N ALA A 54 -11.38 4.80 -2.19
CA ALA A 54 -10.06 5.04 -1.63
C ALA A 54 -9.87 6.51 -1.23
N TYR A 55 -9.13 6.73 -0.14
CA TYR A 55 -8.78 8.07 0.36
C TYR A 55 -8.20 8.95 -0.76
N PRO A 56 -8.61 10.23 -0.89
CA PRO A 56 -8.18 11.11 -1.99
C PRO A 56 -6.66 11.22 -2.18
N GLY A 57 -5.88 11.19 -1.09
CA GLY A 57 -4.42 11.20 -1.18
C GLY A 57 -3.85 9.95 -1.88
N VAL A 58 -4.47 8.78 -1.67
CA VAL A 58 -4.09 7.53 -2.36
C VAL A 58 -4.44 7.63 -3.85
N LYS A 59 -5.62 8.18 -4.19
CA LYS A 59 -6.00 8.38 -5.60
C LYS A 59 -5.02 9.28 -6.34
N ASN A 60 -4.62 10.39 -5.71
CA ASN A 60 -3.67 11.34 -6.30
C ASN A 60 -2.28 10.73 -6.44
N ALA A 61 -1.80 10.01 -5.42
CA ALA A 61 -0.53 9.30 -5.49
C ALA A 61 -0.53 8.27 -6.62
N ALA A 62 -1.58 7.44 -6.73
CA ALA A 62 -1.72 6.43 -7.77
C ALA A 62 -1.82 7.03 -9.19
N ARG A 63 -2.47 8.19 -9.35
CA ARG A 63 -2.53 8.90 -10.64
C ARG A 63 -1.16 9.41 -11.07
N PHE A 64 -0.47 10.15 -10.21
CA PHE A 64 0.87 10.71 -10.49
C PHE A 64 1.84 9.62 -10.96
N VAL A 65 1.77 8.49 -10.26
CA VAL A 65 2.51 7.28 -10.52
C VAL A 65 2.18 6.66 -11.88
N ALA A 66 0.89 6.54 -12.21
CA ALA A 66 0.45 5.87 -13.43
C ALA A 66 0.88 6.67 -14.65
N GLU A 67 0.78 7.99 -14.56
CA GLU A 67 1.29 8.94 -15.55
C GLU A 67 2.81 8.83 -15.71
N ARG A 68 3.55 8.81 -14.58
CA ARG A 68 5.03 8.78 -14.61
C ARG A 68 5.60 7.51 -15.23
N PHE A 69 4.92 6.37 -15.09
CA PHE A 69 5.44 5.06 -15.49
C PHE A 69 4.65 4.41 -16.64
N GLY A 70 3.67 5.09 -17.25
CA GLY A 70 2.88 4.55 -18.35
C GLY A 70 2.02 3.35 -17.94
N LEU A 71 1.35 3.46 -16.80
CA LEU A 71 0.51 2.41 -16.22
C LEU A 71 -0.97 2.76 -16.40
N THR A 72 -1.84 1.75 -16.35
CA THR A 72 -3.28 1.98 -16.31
C THR A 72 -3.77 2.00 -14.87
N LEU A 73 -4.42 3.09 -14.46
CA LEU A 73 -5.11 3.17 -13.18
C LEU A 73 -6.56 2.67 -13.34
N VAL A 74 -6.98 1.77 -12.46
CA VAL A 74 -8.33 1.20 -12.42
C VAL A 74 -8.94 1.44 -11.04
N GLU A 75 -10.12 2.07 -10.99
CA GLU A 75 -10.91 2.15 -9.78
C GLU A 75 -11.92 1.00 -9.72
N ALA A 76 -11.75 0.10 -8.75
CA ALA A 76 -12.64 -1.03 -8.50
C ALA A 76 -13.77 -0.61 -7.58
N ARG A 77 -15.01 -0.88 -7.98
CA ARG A 77 -16.18 -0.64 -7.14
C ARG A 77 -16.24 -1.63 -5.99
N VAL A 78 -16.15 -1.15 -4.76
CA VAL A 78 -16.15 -2.02 -3.57
C VAL A 78 -17.52 -2.10 -2.90
N PHE A 79 -18.38 -1.10 -3.11
CA PHE A 79 -19.75 -1.08 -2.60
C PHE A 79 -20.76 -1.11 -3.74
N GLY A 80 -21.79 -1.95 -3.64
CA GLY A 80 -22.86 -2.06 -4.63
C GLY A 80 -22.75 -3.22 -5.62
N GLN A 81 -21.73 -4.07 -5.50
CA GLN A 81 -21.80 -5.42 -6.04
C GLN A 81 -22.54 -6.25 -4.99
N ALA A 82 -23.76 -6.71 -5.31
CA ALA A 82 -24.43 -7.70 -4.47
C ALA A 82 -23.44 -8.86 -4.29
N TYR A 83 -22.90 -9.04 -3.09
CA TYR A 83 -22.19 -10.25 -2.78
C TYR A 83 -23.23 -11.35 -2.94
N PRO A 84 -23.08 -12.31 -3.88
CA PRO A 84 -23.77 -13.57 -3.70
C PRO A 84 -23.25 -14.06 -2.35
N ILE A 85 -24.14 -14.10 -1.36
CA ILE A 85 -23.96 -15.00 -0.24
C ILE A 85 -23.77 -16.37 -0.91
N TRP A 86 -22.51 -16.82 -0.99
CA TRP A 86 -22.24 -18.17 -1.45
C TRP A 86 -23.07 -19.12 -0.56
N PRO A 87 -23.68 -20.17 -1.13
CA PRO A 87 -24.57 -21.07 -0.40
C PRO A 87 -23.91 -21.69 0.83
#